data_AF-A0A1Q3JAY7-F1
#
_entry.id   AF-A0A1Q3JAY7-F1
#
_cell.length_a   1.000
_cell.length_b   1.000
_cell.length_c   1.000
_cell.angle_alpha   90.00
_cell.angle_beta   90.00
_cell.angle_gamma   90.00
#
_symmetry.space_group_name_H-M   'P 1'
#
loop_
_entity.id
_entity.type
_entity.pdbx_description
1 polymer ?
#
loop_
_entity_poly.entity_id
_entity_poly.type
_entity_poly.pdbx_seq_one_letter_code
_entity_poly.pdbx_strand_id
1 'polypeptide(L)'
;MTAPRDSFGQRLAWRLEAIGYDLFTGAVRLLGVEAASAFGGWLLKLIGPLSGTDKVVRRNLKLAFPEKDQAWHERIVKAQWENVGRTFAEFPMMDKLRPSTGRVELVNGERLKEIAASGKPVVFVSGHLSNWEVMPAAIVDSGVICEMTYRAANNPYIDERWKQSRARYGVKLFAPKGGDGSRELLMGMNRGASVALMNDQKFNNGLAGTFFGHL
;
A
#
# COMPACT_ATOMS: atom_id res chain seq x y z
N MET A 1 -14.05 9.12 26.86
CA MET A 1 -14.34 7.68 26.87
C MET A 1 -13.04 6.93 26.67
N THR A 2 -12.54 6.23 27.69
CA THR A 2 -11.35 5.38 27.58
C THR A 2 -11.68 4.18 26.69
N ALA A 3 -10.87 3.93 25.67
CA ALA A 3 -11.03 2.74 24.84
C ALA A 3 -11.02 1.48 25.73
N PRO A 4 -11.86 0.47 25.46
CA PRO A 4 -11.89 -0.75 26.26
C PRO A 4 -10.49 -1.38 26.28
N ARG A 5 -9.99 -1.72 27.47
CA ARG A 5 -8.70 -2.39 27.63
C ARG A 5 -8.77 -3.76 26.98
N ASP A 6 -7.84 -4.05 26.08
CA ASP A 6 -7.77 -5.35 25.39
C ASP A 6 -7.76 -6.50 26.40
N SER A 7 -8.39 -7.63 26.06
CA SER A 7 -8.35 -8.82 26.91
C SER A 7 -6.95 -9.45 26.92
N PHE A 8 -6.64 -10.25 27.94
CA PHE A 8 -5.38 -11.01 27.96
C PHE A 8 -5.23 -11.93 26.74
N GLY A 9 -6.32 -12.61 26.36
CA GLY A 9 -6.36 -13.46 25.16
C GLY A 9 -6.07 -12.68 23.88
N GLN A 10 -6.64 -11.48 23.73
CA GLN A 10 -6.38 -10.62 22.56
C GLN A 10 -4.91 -10.21 22.48
N ARG A 11 -4.29 -9.82 23.61
CA ARG A 11 -2.86 -9.49 23.65
C ARG A 11 -1.98 -10.67 23.28
N LEU A 12 -2.32 -11.88 23.73
CA LEU A 12 -1.58 -13.08 23.38
C LEU A 12 -1.71 -13.39 21.88
N ALA A 13 -2.93 -13.35 21.34
CA ALA A 13 -3.18 -13.54 19.91
C ALA A 13 -2.38 -12.54 19.07
N TRP A 14 -2.38 -11.26 19.44
CA TRP A 14 -1.62 -10.22 18.75
C TRP A 14 -0.10 -10.46 18.75
N ARG A 15 0.44 -11.02 19.83
CA ARG A 15 1.87 -11.40 19.89
C ARG A 15 2.17 -12.59 19.00
N LEU A 16 1.29 -13.59 18.96
CA LEU A 16 1.44 -14.75 18.08
C LEU A 16 1.37 -14.33 16.60
N GLU A 17 0.43 -13.46 16.24
CA GLU A 17 0.35 -12.85 14.91
C GLU A 17 1.65 -12.12 14.55
N ALA A 18 2.21 -11.36 15.50
CA ALA A 18 3.46 -10.63 15.30
C ALA A 18 4.66 -11.57 15.08
N ILE A 19 4.75 -12.66 15.85
CA ILE A 19 5.77 -13.69 15.65
C ILE A 19 5.60 -14.35 14.28
N GLY A 20 4.37 -14.68 13.89
CA GLY A 20 4.07 -15.22 12.56
C GLY A 20 4.50 -14.28 11.43
N TYR A 21 4.24 -12.98 11.59
CA TYR A 21 4.71 -11.96 10.64
C TYR A 21 6.24 -11.86 10.58
N ASP A 22 6.93 -11.97 11.71
CA ASP A 22 8.40 -11.92 11.75
C ASP A 22 9.02 -13.14 11.08
N LEU A 23 8.48 -14.33 11.33
CA LEU A 23 8.89 -15.57 10.66
C LEU A 23 8.65 -15.50 9.16
N PHE A 24 7.47 -15.02 8.75
CA PHE A 24 7.14 -14.79 7.34
C PHE A 24 8.13 -13.81 6.70
N THR A 25 8.38 -12.66 7.35
CA THR A 25 9.32 -11.64 6.90
C THR A 25 10.73 -12.20 6.74
N GLY A 26 11.22 -12.96 7.73
CA GLY A 26 12.52 -13.62 7.66
C GLY A 26 12.60 -14.59 6.48
N ALA A 27 11.60 -15.45 6.31
CA ALA A 27 11.54 -16.42 5.22
C ALA A 27 11.56 -15.76 3.84
N VAL A 28 10.69 -14.77 3.58
CA VAL A 28 10.68 -14.10 2.27
C VAL A 28 11.96 -13.33 1.99
N ARG A 29 12.57 -12.72 3.02
CA ARG A 29 13.86 -12.02 2.87
C ARG A 29 15.01 -12.96 2.54
N LEU A 30 14.99 -14.19 3.07
CA LEU A 30 15.97 -15.24 2.77
C LEU A 30 15.83 -15.77 1.33
N LEU A 31 14.59 -15.91 0.84
CA LEU A 31 14.32 -16.34 -0.53
C LEU A 31 14.77 -15.31 -1.59
N GLY A 32 14.80 -14.03 -1.24
CA GLY A 32 15.08 -12.95 -2.18
C GLY A 32 13.82 -12.48 -2.92
N VAL A 33 13.95 -11.35 -3.62
CA VAL A 33 12.82 -10.61 -4.21
C VAL A 33 12.09 -11.47 -5.24
N GLU A 34 12.82 -12.06 -6.17
CA GLU A 34 12.28 -12.80 -7.32
C GLU A 34 11.52 -14.05 -6.87
N ALA A 35 12.16 -14.88 -6.04
CA ALA A 35 11.58 -16.13 -5.58
C ALA A 35 10.38 -15.88 -4.65
N ALA A 36 10.48 -14.90 -3.75
CA ALA A 36 9.36 -14.55 -2.87
C ALA A 36 8.18 -13.96 -3.66
N SER A 37 8.43 -13.05 -4.60
CA SER A 37 7.40 -12.47 -5.47
C SER A 37 6.71 -13.57 -6.29
N ALA A 38 7.48 -14.43 -6.96
CA ALA A 38 6.95 -15.54 -7.75
C ALA A 38 6.12 -16.52 -6.89
N PHE A 39 6.62 -16.87 -5.70
CA PHE A 39 5.91 -17.75 -4.78
C PHE A 39 4.60 -17.12 -4.28
N GLY A 40 4.64 -15.88 -3.81
CA GLY A 40 3.45 -15.15 -3.35
C GLY A 40 2.41 -15.02 -4.45
N GLY A 41 2.85 -14.70 -5.66
CA GLY A 41 1.99 -14.63 -6.84
C GLY A 41 1.35 -15.96 -7.18
N TRP A 42 2.13 -17.02 -7.28
CA TRP A 42 1.62 -18.38 -7.51
C TRP A 42 0.60 -18.80 -6.43
N LEU A 43 0.92 -18.56 -5.16
CA LEU A 43 0.07 -18.94 -4.03
C LEU A 43 -1.29 -18.24 -4.10
N LEU A 44 -1.32 -16.90 -4.19
CA LEU A 44 -2.60 -16.19 -4.22
C LEU A 44 -3.35 -16.35 -5.53
N LYS A 45 -2.67 -16.58 -6.65
CA LYS A 45 -3.33 -16.97 -7.90
C LYS A 45 -4.14 -18.27 -7.74
N LEU A 46 -3.65 -19.21 -6.92
CA LEU A 46 -4.31 -20.48 -6.66
C LEU A 46 -5.43 -20.35 -5.62
N ILE A 47 -5.16 -19.72 -4.48
CA ILE A 47 -6.11 -19.70 -3.33
C ILE A 47 -7.02 -18.47 -3.32
N GLY A 48 -6.62 -17.36 -3.93
CA GLY A 48 -7.36 -16.11 -3.97
C GLY A 48 -8.77 -16.24 -4.54
N PRO A 49 -8.97 -16.95 -5.68
CA PRO A 49 -10.29 -17.21 -6.24
C PRO A 49 -11.23 -18.03 -5.34
N LEU A 50 -10.69 -18.74 -4.33
CA LEU A 50 -11.49 -19.48 -3.36
C LEU A 50 -11.98 -18.59 -2.21
N SER A 51 -11.44 -17.37 -2.09
CA SER A 51 -11.80 -16.43 -1.02
C SER A 51 -13.16 -15.77 -1.26
N GLY A 52 -13.86 -15.41 -0.18
CA GLY A 52 -15.10 -14.63 -0.29
C GLY A 52 -14.92 -13.27 -0.98
N THR A 53 -13.71 -12.70 -0.91
CA THR A 53 -13.33 -11.44 -1.55
C THR A 53 -13.35 -11.52 -3.07
N ASP A 54 -13.18 -12.71 -3.65
CA ASP A 54 -13.23 -12.91 -5.11
C ASP A 54 -14.55 -12.48 -5.73
N LYS A 55 -15.66 -12.58 -4.97
CA LYS A 55 -16.97 -12.06 -5.38
C LYS A 55 -16.93 -10.54 -5.62
N VAL A 56 -16.21 -9.80 -4.78
CA VAL A 56 -16.06 -8.34 -4.91
C VAL A 56 -15.20 -8.00 -6.12
N VAL A 57 -14.08 -8.71 -6.30
CA VAL A 57 -13.20 -8.58 -7.46
C VAL A 57 -14.00 -8.72 -8.76
N ARG A 58 -14.72 -9.84 -8.90
CA ARG A 58 -15.51 -10.14 -10.10
C ARG A 58 -16.58 -9.10 -10.37
N ARG A 59 -17.28 -8.65 -9.32
CA ARG A 59 -18.28 -7.58 -9.42
C ARG A 59 -17.65 -6.28 -9.91
N ASN A 60 -16.52 -5.87 -9.32
CA ASN A 60 -15.84 -4.64 -9.70
C ASN A 60 -15.34 -4.68 -11.15
N LEU A 61 -14.80 -5.82 -11.61
CA LEU A 61 -14.38 -5.99 -13.01
C LEU A 61 -15.56 -5.89 -13.99
N LYS A 62 -16.71 -6.46 -13.66
CA LYS A 62 -17.93 -6.34 -14.48
C LYS A 62 -18.46 -4.90 -14.54
N LEU A 63 -18.37 -4.15 -13.43
CA LEU A 63 -18.78 -2.75 -13.39
C LEU A 63 -17.83 -1.84 -14.17
N ALA A 64 -16.51 -2.08 -14.06
CA ALA A 64 -15.48 -1.27 -14.69
C ALA A 64 -15.28 -1.57 -16.18
N PHE A 65 -15.45 -2.84 -16.58
CA PHE A 65 -15.21 -3.33 -17.93
C PHE A 65 -16.38 -4.22 -18.42
N PRO A 66 -17.60 -3.66 -18.52
CA PRO A 66 -18.80 -4.41 -18.91
C PRO A 66 -18.77 -4.91 -20.36
N GLU A 67 -17.94 -4.31 -21.22
CA GLU A 67 -17.80 -4.64 -22.63
C GLU A 67 -16.89 -5.85 -22.89
N LYS A 68 -16.18 -6.34 -21.86
CA LYS A 68 -15.28 -7.50 -21.98
C LYS A 68 -16.03 -8.81 -21.82
N ASP A 69 -15.54 -9.84 -22.50
CA ASP A 69 -16.09 -11.18 -22.41
C ASP A 69 -15.69 -11.91 -21.11
N GLN A 70 -16.37 -13.02 -20.84
CA GLN A 70 -16.13 -13.82 -19.64
C GLN A 70 -14.71 -14.38 -19.59
N ALA A 71 -14.13 -14.73 -20.74
CA ALA A 71 -12.77 -15.27 -20.81
C ALA A 71 -11.72 -14.22 -20.37
N TRP A 72 -11.91 -12.96 -20.80
CA TRP A 72 -11.11 -11.83 -20.34
C TRP A 72 -11.29 -11.62 -18.83
N HIS A 73 -12.52 -11.63 -18.31
CA HIS A 73 -12.77 -11.47 -16.87
C HIS A 73 -12.06 -12.56 -16.05
N GLU A 74 -12.17 -13.85 -16.42
CA GLU A 74 -11.49 -14.95 -15.71
C GLU A 74 -9.96 -14.80 -15.72
N ARG A 75 -9.40 -14.38 -16.85
CA ARG A 75 -7.95 -14.14 -16.97
C ARG A 75 -7.51 -13.02 -16.04
N ILE A 76 -8.25 -11.92 -16.00
CA ILE A 76 -7.90 -10.75 -15.19
C ILE A 76 -8.10 -11.03 -13.70
N VAL A 77 -9.13 -11.77 -13.30
CA VAL A 77 -9.29 -12.21 -11.90
C VAL A 77 -8.06 -13.00 -11.43
N LYS A 78 -7.60 -13.97 -12.23
CA LYS A 78 -6.39 -14.74 -11.87
C LYS A 78 -5.14 -13.87 -11.83
N ALA A 79 -4.99 -12.96 -12.79
CA ALA A 79 -3.84 -12.06 -12.87
C ALA A 79 -3.79 -11.06 -11.72
N GLN A 80 -4.93 -10.51 -11.31
CA GLN A 80 -4.99 -9.60 -10.16
C GLN A 80 -4.67 -10.34 -8.85
N TRP A 81 -5.15 -11.57 -8.65
CA TRP A 81 -4.77 -12.36 -7.47
C TRP A 81 -3.28 -12.68 -7.44
N GLU A 82 -2.68 -12.98 -8.60
CA GLU A 82 -1.23 -13.12 -8.71
C GLU A 82 -0.51 -11.83 -8.32
N ASN A 83 -0.95 -10.67 -8.81
CA ASN A 83 -0.36 -9.37 -8.49
C ASN A 83 -0.46 -9.05 -6.98
N VAL A 84 -1.64 -9.29 -6.37
CA VAL A 84 -1.84 -9.11 -4.93
C VAL A 84 -0.85 -9.99 -4.15
N GLY A 85 -0.65 -11.24 -4.57
CA GLY A 85 0.31 -12.15 -3.94
C GLY A 85 1.75 -11.70 -4.03
N ARG A 86 2.15 -11.22 -5.21
CA ARG A 86 3.48 -10.61 -5.43
C ARG A 86 3.69 -9.41 -4.51
N THR A 87 2.73 -8.48 -4.48
CA THR A 87 2.78 -7.28 -3.65
C THR A 87 2.94 -7.61 -2.16
N PHE A 88 2.18 -8.57 -1.64
CA PHE A 88 2.30 -8.99 -0.23
C PHE A 88 3.66 -9.63 0.09
N ALA A 89 4.21 -10.45 -0.81
CA ALA A 89 5.51 -11.07 -0.62
C ALA A 89 6.68 -10.08 -0.77
N GLU A 90 6.51 -9.03 -1.58
CA GLU A 90 7.48 -7.98 -1.81
C GLU A 90 7.53 -6.94 -0.67
N PHE A 91 6.41 -6.72 0.03
CA PHE A 91 6.26 -5.71 1.07
C PHE A 91 7.41 -5.68 2.11
N PRO A 92 7.88 -6.82 2.65
CA PRO A 92 8.94 -6.81 3.65
C PRO A 92 10.33 -6.50 3.08
N MET A 93 10.47 -6.41 1.75
CA MET A 93 11.70 -6.20 0.98
C MET A 93 11.71 -4.90 0.18
N MET A 94 10.84 -3.93 0.51
CA MET A 94 10.78 -2.65 -0.21
C MET A 94 12.10 -1.85 -0.15
N ASP A 95 12.98 -2.10 0.84
CA ASP A 95 14.36 -1.58 0.86
C ASP A 95 15.20 -2.02 -0.35
N LYS A 96 14.82 -3.12 -1.02
CA LYS A 96 15.42 -3.62 -2.25
C LYS A 96 14.68 -3.18 -3.51
N LEU A 97 13.44 -2.72 -3.41
CA LEU A 97 12.55 -2.37 -4.53
C LEU A 97 12.36 -0.86 -4.63
N ARG A 98 13.44 -0.14 -4.90
CA ARG A 98 13.43 1.32 -5.02
C ARG A 98 14.36 1.78 -6.15
N PRO A 99 14.25 3.03 -6.64
CA PRO A 99 14.99 3.48 -7.82
C PRO A 99 16.52 3.36 -7.66
N SER A 100 17.05 3.73 -6.50
CA SER A 100 18.48 3.66 -6.19
C SER A 100 19.07 2.24 -6.18
N THR A 101 18.25 1.19 -6.16
CA THR A 101 18.74 -0.20 -6.27
C THR A 101 18.82 -0.69 -7.72
N GLY A 102 18.40 0.13 -8.69
CA GLY A 102 18.37 -0.21 -10.11
C GLY A 102 17.23 -1.18 -10.49
N ARG A 103 16.32 -1.50 -9.56
CA ARG A 103 15.20 -2.43 -9.78
C ARG A 103 13.90 -1.75 -10.19
N VAL A 104 13.83 -0.42 -10.07
CA VAL A 104 12.66 0.38 -10.40
C VAL A 104 13.06 1.45 -11.40
N GLU A 105 12.44 1.41 -12.59
CA GLU A 105 12.54 2.47 -13.58
C GLU A 105 11.55 3.59 -13.26
N LEU A 106 12.04 4.83 -13.18
CA LEU A 106 11.21 6.01 -12.98
C LEU A 106 10.99 6.74 -14.30
N VAL A 107 9.78 6.62 -14.83
CA VAL A 107 9.32 7.46 -15.93
C VAL A 107 9.04 8.87 -15.39
N ASN A 108 9.59 9.89 -16.05
CA ASN A 108 9.51 11.30 -15.65
C ASN A 108 10.10 11.60 -14.25
N GLY A 109 11.16 10.86 -13.86
CA GLY A 109 11.81 11.00 -12.55
C GLY A 109 12.46 12.37 -12.30
N GLU A 110 12.75 13.14 -13.36
CA GLU A 110 13.21 14.53 -13.27
C GLU A 110 12.23 15.43 -12.51
N ARG A 111 10.92 15.18 -12.61
CA ARG A 111 9.91 15.94 -11.86
C ARG A 111 10.09 15.80 -10.34
N LEU A 112 10.44 14.60 -9.87
CA LEU A 112 10.69 14.39 -8.44
C LEU A 112 11.95 15.13 -7.97
N LYS A 113 12.99 15.19 -8.81
CA LYS A 113 14.20 15.97 -8.52
C LYS A 113 13.90 17.47 -8.47
N GLU A 114 13.08 17.98 -9.39
CA GLU A 114 12.61 19.37 -9.38
C GLU A 114 11.84 19.69 -8.10
N ILE A 115 10.91 18.80 -7.69
CA ILE A 115 10.14 18.96 -6.45
C ILE A 115 11.09 19.01 -5.25
N ALA A 116 12.02 18.06 -5.14
CA ALA A 116 13.00 18.01 -4.06
C ALA A 116 13.86 19.29 -4.00
N ALA A 117 14.29 19.82 -5.15
CA ALA A 117 15.11 21.03 -5.21
C ALA A 117 14.31 22.32 -4.99
N SER A 118 13.02 22.34 -5.29
CA SER A 118 12.20 23.55 -5.26
C SER A 118 11.92 24.09 -3.85
N GLY A 119 11.99 23.23 -2.83
CA GLY A 119 11.53 23.54 -1.47
C GLY A 119 10.03 23.84 -1.35
N LYS A 120 9.25 23.62 -2.42
CA LYS A 120 7.79 23.84 -2.43
C LYS A 120 7.08 22.50 -2.21
N PRO A 121 6.25 22.37 -1.17
CA PRO A 121 5.50 21.15 -0.93
C PRO A 121 4.46 20.92 -2.03
N VAL A 122 4.30 19.68 -2.46
CA VAL A 122 3.29 19.27 -3.44
C VAL A 122 2.37 18.20 -2.88
N VAL A 123 1.27 17.95 -3.59
CA VAL A 123 0.32 16.88 -3.28
C VAL A 123 0.48 15.76 -4.31
N PHE A 124 0.91 14.59 -3.87
CA PHE A 124 0.93 13.37 -4.66
C PHE A 124 -0.39 12.63 -4.52
N VAL A 125 -1.07 12.36 -5.63
CA VAL A 125 -2.36 11.65 -5.66
C VAL A 125 -2.20 10.37 -6.47
N SER A 126 -2.67 9.26 -5.91
CA SER A 126 -2.67 7.96 -6.59
C SER A 126 -3.85 7.06 -6.13
N GLY A 127 -3.79 5.77 -6.46
CA GLY A 127 -4.68 4.73 -5.97
C GLY A 127 -3.92 3.45 -5.62
N HIS A 128 -4.62 2.45 -5.09
CA HIS A 128 -4.06 1.14 -4.72
C HIS A 128 -3.86 0.29 -5.98
N LEU A 129 -2.80 0.60 -6.74
CA LEU A 129 -2.48 -0.07 -8.00
C LEU A 129 -1.19 -0.88 -7.86
N SER A 130 -1.23 -2.13 -8.33
CA SER A 130 -0.09 -3.08 -8.29
C SER A 130 0.61 -3.08 -6.92
N ASN A 131 1.94 -3.04 -6.88
CA ASN A 131 2.69 -2.80 -5.65
C ASN A 131 2.70 -1.29 -5.34
N TRP A 132 1.72 -0.85 -4.56
CA TRP A 132 1.54 0.56 -4.20
C TRP A 132 2.67 1.12 -3.32
N GLU A 133 3.50 0.28 -2.68
CA GLU A 133 4.62 0.73 -1.84
C GLU A 133 5.83 1.21 -2.66
N VAL A 134 5.90 0.87 -3.95
CA VAL A 134 6.94 1.37 -4.86
C VAL A 134 6.87 2.89 -5.02
N MET A 135 5.66 3.46 -5.03
CA MET A 135 5.45 4.90 -5.15
C MET A 135 6.06 5.70 -3.99
N PRO A 136 5.71 5.45 -2.71
CA PRO A 136 6.31 6.17 -1.60
C PRO A 136 7.81 5.89 -1.50
N ALA A 137 8.29 4.68 -1.85
CA ALA A 137 9.71 4.39 -1.94
C ALA A 137 10.42 5.29 -2.97
N ALA A 138 9.85 5.46 -4.17
CA ALA A 138 10.39 6.34 -5.20
C ALA A 138 10.40 7.81 -4.80
N ILE A 139 9.33 8.29 -4.14
CA ILE A 139 9.24 9.67 -3.63
C ILE A 139 10.35 9.94 -2.62
N VAL A 140 10.51 9.11 -1.59
CA VAL A 140 11.53 9.37 -0.56
C VAL A 140 12.96 9.15 -1.08
N ASP A 141 13.16 8.20 -2.00
CA ASP A 141 14.47 7.92 -2.61
C ASP A 141 14.94 9.09 -3.50
N SER A 142 14.02 9.88 -4.03
CA SER A 142 14.33 11.12 -4.77
C SER A 142 14.71 12.31 -3.88
N GLY A 143 14.65 12.16 -2.56
CA GLY A 143 14.96 13.21 -1.58
C GLY A 143 13.78 14.11 -1.21
N VAL A 144 12.56 13.84 -1.72
CA VAL A 144 11.37 14.59 -1.36
C VAL A 144 10.94 14.25 0.07
N ILE A 145 10.87 15.26 0.93
CA ILE A 145 10.25 15.14 2.26
C ILE A 145 8.75 15.04 2.07
N CYS A 146 8.17 13.89 2.41
CA CYS A 146 6.75 13.64 2.16
C CYS A 146 6.07 12.90 3.32
N GLU A 147 4.92 13.42 3.76
CA GLU A 147 4.01 12.76 4.71
C GLU A 147 3.04 11.85 3.96
N MET A 148 3.05 10.56 4.30
CA MET A 148 2.23 9.55 3.64
C MET A 148 0.96 9.29 4.47
N THR A 149 -0.22 9.30 3.85
CA THR A 149 -1.44 8.88 4.56
C THR A 149 -1.32 7.44 5.06
N TYR A 150 -1.67 7.22 6.33
CA TYR A 150 -1.52 5.92 6.98
C TYR A 150 -2.66 5.64 7.97
N ARG A 151 -3.25 4.45 7.88
CA ARG A 151 -4.17 3.94 8.89
C ARG A 151 -3.43 2.92 9.74
N ALA A 152 -3.35 3.17 11.05
CA ALA A 152 -2.73 2.23 11.97
C ALA A 152 -3.39 0.84 11.87
N ALA A 153 -2.57 -0.20 11.96
CA ALA A 153 -3.09 -1.57 12.05
C ALA A 153 -3.77 -1.76 13.41
N ASN A 154 -4.82 -2.60 13.46
CA ASN A 154 -5.53 -2.88 14.71
C ASN A 154 -4.62 -3.56 15.75
N ASN A 155 -3.66 -4.36 15.29
CA ASN A 155 -2.65 -4.99 16.14
C ASN A 155 -1.42 -4.06 16.25
N PRO A 156 -1.13 -3.50 17.44
CA PRO A 156 -0.04 -2.54 17.63
C PRO A 156 1.35 -3.14 17.38
N TYR A 157 1.54 -4.46 17.57
CA TYR A 157 2.82 -5.11 17.29
C TYR A 157 3.08 -5.20 15.78
N ILE A 158 2.03 -5.43 14.99
CA ILE A 158 2.09 -5.42 13.52
C ILE A 158 2.26 -4.00 12.99
N ASP A 159 1.53 -3.03 13.57
CA ASP A 159 1.64 -1.61 13.22
C ASP A 159 3.09 -1.11 13.31
N GLU A 160 3.75 -1.43 14.42
CA GLU A 160 5.15 -1.08 14.65
C GLU A 160 6.09 -1.74 13.62
N ARG A 161 5.88 -3.02 13.29
CA ARG A 161 6.66 -3.74 12.28
C ARG A 161 6.49 -3.16 10.88
N TRP A 162 5.28 -2.73 10.53
CA TRP A 162 5.02 -2.04 9.26
C TRP A 162 5.75 -0.71 9.21
N LYS A 163 5.67 0.11 10.27
CA LYS A 163 6.42 1.37 10.37
C LYS A 163 7.93 1.16 10.25
N GLN A 164 8.48 0.17 10.95
CA GLN A 164 9.90 -0.19 10.85
C GLN A 164 10.28 -0.66 9.45
N SER A 165 9.42 -1.47 8.80
CA SER A 165 9.63 -1.89 7.41
C SER A 165 9.70 -0.70 6.46
N ARG A 166 8.78 0.26 6.62
CA ARG A 166 8.73 1.49 5.84
C ARG A 166 9.92 2.42 6.09
N ALA A 167 10.35 2.50 7.34
CA ALA A 167 11.52 3.27 7.72
C ALA A 167 12.82 2.76 7.05
N ARG A 168 12.94 1.45 6.78
CA ARG A 168 14.11 0.88 6.08
C ARG A 168 14.33 1.44 4.68
N TYR A 169 13.25 1.82 3.99
CA TYR A 169 13.34 2.39 2.65
C TYR A 169 13.10 3.92 2.61
N GLY A 170 12.95 4.56 3.76
CA GLY A 170 12.97 6.03 3.89
C GLY A 170 11.64 6.67 4.31
N VAL A 171 10.53 5.92 4.34
CA VAL A 171 9.22 6.46 4.74
C VAL A 171 9.12 6.51 6.26
N LYS A 172 9.08 7.73 6.80
CA LYS A 172 9.06 7.98 8.26
C LYS A 172 7.93 8.90 8.71
N LEU A 173 7.36 9.69 7.79
CA LEU A 173 6.32 10.65 8.10
C LEU A 173 4.96 10.10 7.70
N PHE A 174 4.03 10.07 8.66
CA PHE A 174 2.72 9.49 8.49
C PHE A 174 1.63 10.45 8.93
N ALA A 175 0.65 10.69 8.06
CA ALA A 175 -0.57 11.42 8.38
C ALA A 175 -1.70 10.42 8.68
N PRO A 176 -2.34 10.48 9.87
CA PRO A 176 -3.40 9.53 10.22
C PRO A 176 -4.60 9.58 9.25
N LYS A 177 -5.09 8.43 8.80
CA LYS A 177 -6.32 8.31 7.99
C LYS A 177 -7.56 8.35 8.92
N GLY A 178 -8.33 9.44 8.91
CA GLY A 178 -9.51 9.66 9.77
C GLY A 178 -9.94 11.13 9.83
N GLY A 179 -10.93 11.50 10.65
CA GLY A 179 -11.60 12.82 10.64
C GLY A 179 -10.69 14.06 10.61
N ASP A 180 -9.52 14.01 11.27
CA ASP A 180 -8.51 15.09 11.28
C ASP A 180 -7.39 14.93 10.23
N GLY A 181 -7.43 13.87 9.40
CA GLY A 181 -6.36 13.52 8.48
C GLY A 181 -6.09 14.58 7.41
N SER A 182 -7.13 15.26 6.90
CA SER A 182 -6.94 16.39 5.98
C SER A 182 -6.26 17.58 6.64
N ARG A 183 -6.54 17.83 7.93
CA ARG A 183 -5.89 18.88 8.72
C ARG A 183 -4.42 18.58 8.95
N GLU A 184 -4.09 17.33 9.29
CA GLU A 184 -2.69 16.90 9.47
C GLU A 184 -1.90 17.02 8.17
N LEU A 185 -2.48 16.63 7.02
CA LEU A 185 -1.83 16.84 5.71
C LEU A 185 -1.57 18.32 5.44
N LEU A 186 -2.54 19.21 5.70
CA LEU A 186 -2.35 20.66 5.55
C LEU A 186 -1.28 21.20 6.50
N MET A 187 -1.22 20.69 7.73
CA MET A 187 -0.16 21.04 8.68
C MET A 187 1.22 20.57 8.19
N GLY A 188 1.31 19.37 7.62
CA GLY A 188 2.53 18.86 6.97
C GLY A 188 3.01 19.78 5.85
N MET A 189 2.09 20.20 4.97
CA MET A 189 2.38 21.17 3.91
C MET A 189 2.85 22.52 4.45
N ASN A 190 2.22 23.04 5.52
CA ASN A 190 2.66 24.27 6.17
C ASN A 190 4.06 24.15 6.81
N ARG A 191 4.49 22.94 7.18
CA ARG A 191 5.87 22.63 7.63
C ARG A 191 6.86 22.43 6.48
N GLY A 192 6.42 22.59 5.23
CA GLY A 192 7.25 22.41 4.03
C GLY A 192 7.36 20.96 3.53
N ALA A 193 6.60 20.02 4.12
CA ALA A 193 6.57 18.63 3.64
C ALA A 193 5.54 18.46 2.52
N SER A 194 5.90 17.74 1.46
CA SER A 194 4.91 17.25 0.50
C SER A 194 3.99 16.24 1.17
N VAL A 195 2.84 15.94 0.56
CA VAL A 195 1.89 14.97 1.09
C VAL A 195 1.49 13.96 0.03
N ALA A 196 1.26 12.70 0.40
CA ALA A 196 0.80 11.67 -0.52
C ALA A 196 -0.42 10.91 -0.01
N LEU A 197 -1.40 10.76 -0.90
CA LEU A 197 -2.68 10.13 -0.60
C LEU A 197 -3.14 9.21 -1.74
N MET A 198 -3.84 8.14 -1.34
CA MET A 198 -4.52 7.22 -2.23
C MET A 198 -6.04 7.44 -2.15
N ASN A 199 -6.65 7.82 -3.28
CA ASN A 199 -8.00 8.40 -3.34
C ASN A 199 -9.01 7.54 -4.10
N ASP A 200 -8.76 6.24 -4.19
CA ASP A 200 -9.52 5.25 -4.97
C ASP A 200 -10.50 4.41 -4.11
N GLN A 201 -10.61 4.70 -2.82
CA GLN A 201 -11.53 4.02 -1.90
C GLN A 201 -12.69 4.92 -1.48
N LYS A 202 -13.86 4.31 -1.27
CA LYS A 202 -15.08 5.00 -0.84
C LYS A 202 -14.84 5.82 0.44
N PHE A 203 -15.21 7.09 0.39
CA PHE A 203 -15.26 8.01 1.53
C PHE A 203 -16.59 8.73 1.56
N ASN A 204 -17.29 8.70 2.70
CA ASN A 204 -18.68 9.19 2.79
C ASN A 204 -18.78 10.73 2.91
N ASN A 205 -17.70 11.42 3.24
CA ASN A 205 -17.71 12.85 3.53
C ASN A 205 -17.04 13.67 2.40
N GLY A 206 -17.05 13.16 1.16
CA GLY A 206 -16.46 13.79 -0.01
C GLY A 206 -17.49 14.26 -1.03
N LEU A 207 -17.02 14.89 -2.10
CA LEU A 207 -17.85 15.20 -3.27
C LEU A 207 -18.18 13.90 -4.00
N ALA A 208 -19.45 13.70 -4.34
CA ALA A 208 -19.85 12.61 -5.23
C ALA A 208 -19.25 12.84 -6.61
N GLY A 209 -18.67 11.80 -7.19
CA GLY A 209 -18.01 11.86 -8.48
C GLY A 209 -18.17 10.53 -9.21
N THR A 210 -18.24 10.58 -10.54
CA THR A 210 -18.41 9.38 -11.34
C THR A 210 -17.11 8.60 -11.46
N PHE A 211 -17.16 7.30 -11.24
CA PHE A 211 -16.05 6.37 -11.44
C PHE A 211 -16.51 5.17 -12.28
N PHE A 212 -15.87 4.96 -13.44
CA PHE A 212 -16.29 3.98 -14.45
C PHE A 212 -17.78 4.10 -14.86
N GLY A 213 -18.31 5.33 -14.92
CA GLY A 213 -19.70 5.59 -15.27
C GLY A 213 -20.72 5.38 -14.13
N HIS A 214 -20.25 5.04 -12.92
CA HIS A 214 -21.10 4.87 -11.73
C HIS A 214 -20.89 6.03 -10.75
N LEU A 215 -21.95 6.52 -10.12
CA LEU A 215 -21.91 7.56 -9.07
C LEU A 215 -21.61 6.96 -7.68
#